data_AF-A0A520E5N6-F1
#
_entry.id   AF-A0A520E5N6-F1
#
_cell.length_a   1.000
_cell.length_b   1.000
_cell.length_c   1.000
_cell.angle_alpha   90.00
_cell.angle_beta   90.00
_cell.angle_gamma   90.00
#
_symmetry.space_group_name_H-M   'P 1'
#
loop_
_entity.id
_entity.type
_entity.pdbx_description
1 polymer ?
#
loop_
_entity_poly.entity_id
_entity_poly.type
_entity_poly.pdbx_seq_one_letter_code
_entity_poly.pdbx_strand_id
1 'polypeptide(L)' 'MLPDSRYRVTLDNGHQLIAYSGGKMRKHHIRILAGDKVSLELSPYDLTKGRITFRHLERRGPPPVNTGTQRR' A
#
# COMPACT_ATOMS: atom_id res chain seq x y z
N MET A 1 -0.10 -22.84 -10.78
CA MET A 1 0.44 -22.05 -9.66
C MET A 1 -0.61 -21.02 -9.27
N LEU A 2 -1.35 -21.19 -8.17
CA LEU A 2 -2.22 -20.13 -7.64
C LEU A 2 -1.53 -19.46 -6.45
N PRO A 3 -0.81 -18.35 -6.65
CA PRO A 3 -0.38 -17.50 -5.55
C PRO A 3 -1.54 -16.53 -5.31
N ASP A 4 -2.49 -16.93 -4.47
CA ASP A 4 -3.57 -16.04 -4.06
C ASP A 4 -2.92 -14.82 -3.41
N SER A 5 -2.87 -13.71 -4.16
CA SER A 5 -2.22 -12.46 -3.76
C SER A 5 -3.07 -11.76 -2.69
N ARG A 6 -3.16 -12.42 -1.54
CA ARG A 6 -3.88 -12.02 -0.33
C ARG A 6 -2.94 -11.20 0.52
N TYR A 7 -3.40 -10.02 0.91
CA TYR A 7 -2.70 -9.14 1.82
C TYR A 7 -3.53 -9.00 3.09
N ARG A 8 -2.89 -9.14 4.25
CA ARG A 8 -3.50 -8.81 5.53
C ARG A 8 -3.40 -7.31 5.72
N VAL A 9 -4.53 -6.64 5.78
CA VAL A 9 -4.61 -5.19 5.93
C VAL A 9 -5.26 -4.87 7.27
N THR A 10 -4.65 -3.97 8.01
CA THR A 10 -5.22 -3.37 9.22
C THR A 10 -5.76 -2.01 8.82
N LEU A 11 -7.07 -1.83 8.99
CA LEU A 11 -7.73 -0.54 8.79
C LEU A 11 -7.42 0.40 9.95
N ASP A 12 -7.58 1.71 9.72
CA ASP A 12 -7.35 2.75 10.74
C ASP A 12 -8.31 2.62 11.94
N ASN A 13 -9.45 1.97 11.75
CA ASN A 13 -10.41 1.65 12.81
C ASN A 13 -10.01 0.42 13.66
N GLY A 14 -8.85 -0.20 13.39
CA GLY A 14 -8.32 -1.36 14.12
C GLY A 14 -8.80 -2.72 13.61
N HIS A 15 -9.71 -2.77 12.63
CA HIS A 15 -10.17 -4.03 12.06
C HIS A 15 -9.16 -4.61 11.07
N GLN A 16 -8.98 -5.93 11.12
CA GLN A 16 -8.11 -6.66 10.20
C GLN A 16 -8.93 -7.41 9.17
N LEU A 17 -8.53 -7.32 7.90
CA LEU A 17 -9.23 -7.96 6.79
C LEU A 17 -8.24 -8.52 5.76
N ILE A 18 -8.76 -9.40 4.90
CA ILE A 18 -8.01 -9.97 3.78
C ILE A 18 -8.38 -9.22 2.51
N ALA A 19 -7.39 -8.60 1.89
CA ALA A 19 -7.58 -7.86 0.66
C ALA A 19 -6.82 -8.46 -0.51
N TYR A 20 -7.41 -8.36 -1.70
CA TYR A 20 -6.80 -8.80 -2.96
C TYR A 20 -6.33 -7.60 -3.77
N SER A 21 -5.21 -7.74 -4.46
CA SER A 21 -4.75 -6.71 -5.40
C SER A 21 -5.74 -6.57 -6.58
N GLY A 22 -6.21 -5.35 -6.83
CA GLY A 22 -7.06 -5.06 -7.97
C GLY A 22 -6.39 -5.36 -9.31
N GLY A 23 -7.18 -5.65 -10.34
CA GLY A 23 -6.67 -5.99 -11.67
C GLY A 23 -5.80 -4.88 -12.28
N LYS A 24 -6.16 -3.61 -12.04
CA LYS A 24 -5.37 -2.45 -12.45
C LYS A 24 -3.98 -2.46 -11.82
N MET A 25 -3.84 -2.82 -10.55
CA MET A 25 -2.55 -2.90 -9.87
C MET A 25 -1.66 -3.99 -10.48
N ARG A 26 -2.24 -5.16 -10.77
CA ARG A 26 -1.53 -6.26 -11.44
C ARG A 26 -1.05 -5.86 -12.83
N LYS A 27 -1.89 -5.18 -13.62
CA LYS A 27 -1.53 -4.68 -14.96
C LYS A 27 -0.36 -3.69 -14.93
N HIS A 28 -0.29 -2.86 -13.88
CA HIS A 28 0.79 -1.88 -13.71
C HIS A 28 1.94 -2.41 -12.84
N HIS A 29 2.00 -3.72 -12.58
CA HIS A 29 3.04 -4.37 -11.78
C HIS A 29 3.30 -3.72 -10.41
N ILE A 30 2.26 -3.15 -9.79
CA ILE A 30 2.38 -2.51 -8.48
C ILE A 30 2.55 -3.60 -7.42
N ARG A 31 3.71 -3.60 -6.76
CA ARG A 31 4.01 -4.47 -5.61
C ARG A 31 3.61 -3.76 -4.33
N ILE A 32 3.00 -4.48 -3.41
CA ILE A 32 2.65 -3.99 -2.07
C ILE A 32 3.60 -4.66 -1.08
N LEU A 33 4.20 -3.87 -0.20
CA LEU A 33 5.09 -4.31 0.87
C LEU A 33 4.42 -4.05 2.22
N ALA A 34 4.91 -4.74 3.26
CA ALA A 34 4.47 -4.47 4.62
C ALA A 34 4.83 -3.03 5.02
N GLY A 35 3.89 -2.32 5.63
CA GLY A 35 4.04 -0.91 6.03
C GLY A 35 3.62 0.11 4.96
N ASP A 36 3.27 -0.32 3.75
CA ASP A 36 2.70 0.58 2.75
C ASP A 36 1.29 1.03 3.14
N LYS A 37 1.00 2.31 2.94
CA LYS A 37 -0.37 2.82 2.99
C LYS A 37 -1.10 2.49 1.71
N VAL A 38 -2.28 1.91 1.84
CA VAL A 38 -3.09 1.44 0.70
C VAL A 38 -4.54 1.88 0.85
N SER A 39 -5.16 2.23 -0.28
CA SER A 39 -6.61 2.43 -0.34
C SER A 39 -7.27 1.17 -0.87
N LEU A 40 -8.36 0.79 -0.21
CA LEU A 40 -9.11 -0.41 -0.54
C LEU A 40 -10.61 -0.13 -0.53
N GLU A 41 -11.32 -0.88 -1.36
CA GLU A 41 -12.78 -0.92 -1.42
C GLU A 41 -13.26 -2.20 -0.73
N LEU A 42 -14.21 -2.09 0.19
CA LEU A 42 -14.79 -3.25 0.87
C LEU A 42 -15.85 -3.92 0.00
N SER A 43 -15.96 -5.23 0.12
CA SER A 43 -17.05 -5.96 -0.51
C SER A 43 -18.36 -5.62 0.23
N PRO A 44 -19.45 -5.27 -0.47
CA PRO A 44 -20.73 -4.95 0.18
C PRO A 44 -21.36 -6.15 0.90
N TYR A 45 -20.92 -7.36 0.55
CA TYR A 45 -21.43 -8.62 1.12
C TYR A 45 -20.58 -9.16 2.27
N ASP A 46 -19.31 -8.75 2.38
CA ASP A 46 -18.37 -9.30 3.35
C ASP A 46 -17.31 -8.24 3.73
N LEU A 47 -17.48 -7.65 4.91
CA LEU A 47 -16.57 -6.64 5.45
C LEU A 47 -15.17 -7.20 5.81
N THR A 48 -15.01 -8.52 5.83
CA THR A 48 -13.70 -9.18 6.04
C THR A 48 -12.89 -9.29 4.75
N LYS A 49 -13.49 -8.96 3.60
CA LYS A 49 -12.86 -9.01 2.29
C LYS A 49 -12.85 -7.66 1.59
N GLY A 50 -11.67 -7.27 1.13
CA GLY A 50 -11.46 -6.02 0.40
C GLY A 50 -10.73 -6.18 -0.93
N ARG A 51 -10.78 -5.13 -1.73
CA ARG A 51 -10.00 -5.00 -2.96
C ARG A 51 -9.11 -3.78 -2.86
N ILE A 52 -7.80 -3.98 -3.02
CA ILE A 52 -6.84 -2.88 -3.03
C ILE A 52 -6.88 -2.21 -4.40
N THR A 53 -7.14 -0.91 -4.41
CA THR A 53 -7.24 -0.11 -5.65
C THR A 53 -5.99 0.73 -5.89
N PHE A 54 -5.35 1.20 -4.81
CA PHE A 54 -4.23 2.12 -4.88
C PHE A 54 -3.21 1.92 -3.76
N ARG A 55 -1.93 2.09 -4.08
CA ARG A 55 -0.82 2.14 -3.12
C ARG A 55 -0.32 3.58 -3.04
N HIS A 56 -0.32 4.16 -1.84
CA HIS A 56 0.25 5.47 -1.58
C HIS A 56 1.75 5.33 -1.40
N LEU A 57 2.52 5.82 -2.38
CA LEU A 57 3.95 5.98 -2.21
C LEU A 57 4.18 7.23 -1.37
N GLU A 58 4.54 7.07 -0.10
CA GLU A 58 5.07 8.18 0.68
C GLU A 58 6.39 8.57 0.01
N ARG A 59 6.34 9.65 -0.77
CA ARG A 59 7.48 10.13 -1.54
C ARG A 59 8.59 10.36 -0.53
N ARG A 60 9.71 9.61 -0.65
CA ARG A 60 10.93 9.87 0.11
C ARG A 60 11.14 11.38 0.10
N GLY A 61 11.30 11.95 1.29
CA GLY A 61 11.33 13.38 1.52
C GLY A 61 12.34 14.12 0.64
N PRO A 62 12.33 15.47 0.67
CA PRO A 62 13.29 16.26 -0.09
C PRO A 62 14.71 15.73 0.16
N PRO A 63 15.55 15.68 -0.90
CA PRO A 63 16.93 15.22 -0.76
C PRO A 63 17.60 15.96 0.41
N PRO A 64 18.41 15.29 1.23
CA PRO A 64 19.07 15.95 2.35
C PRO A 64 19.83 17.16 1.83
N VAL A 65 19.44 18.35 2.29
CA VAL A 65 20.14 19.59 1.98
C VAL A 65 21.54 19.44 2.57
N ASN A 66 22.53 19.28 1.70
CA ASN A 66 23.92 19.19 2.10
C ASN A 66 24.37 20.61 2.48
N THR A 67 24.17 20.98 3.75
CA THR A 67 24.72 22.22 4.31
C THR A 67 26.23 22.02 4.48
N GLY A 68 26.92 22.11 3.35
CA GLY A 68 28.37 22.16 3.28
C GLY A 68 28.85 23.34 4.10
N THR A 69 29.52 23.02 5.20
CA THR A 69 30.30 23.94 6.01
C THR A 69 31.40 24.55 5.13
N GLN A 70 31.13 25.72 4.54
CA GLN A 70 32.17 26.53 3.95
C GLN A 70 32.85 27.34 5.06
N ARG A 71 33.72 26.66 5.80
CA ARG A 71 34.77 27.32 6.60
C ARG A 71 35.86 27.75 5.63
N ARG A 72 35.94 29.03 5.31
CA ARG A 72 37.19 29.76 5.04
C ARG A 72 36.97 31.25 5.30
#